data_AF-A0AAU3HMW5-F1
#
_entry.id   AF-A0AAU3HMW5-F1
#
_cell.length_a   1.000
_cell.length_b   1.000
_cell.length_c   1.000
_cell.angle_alpha   90.00
_cell.angle_beta   90.00
_cell.angle_gamma   90.00
#
_symmetry.space_group_name_H-M   'P 1'
#
loop_
_entity.id
_entity.type
_entity.pdbx_description
1 polymer ?
#
loop_
_entity_poly.entity_id
_entity_poly.type
_entity_poly.pdbx_seq_one_letter_code
_entity_poly.pdbx_strand_id
1 'polypeptide(L)'
;MTKRRPPFGMPRSIVLLATSEGWRHSVLTEEGGMLCGRLADVAANTDPAEAQAAVAAMVVGLAHDFHEADVDVTWDPPREPGSWTAQVTVATTPPSA
;
A
#
# COMPACT_ATOMS: atom_id res chain seq x y z
N MET A 1 -2.61 7.78 -29.13
CA MET A 1 -2.99 8.38 -27.84
C MET A 1 -1.85 8.12 -26.87
N THR A 2 -1.10 9.15 -26.47
CA THR A 2 0.00 9.00 -25.51
C THR A 2 -0.60 8.70 -24.14
N LYS A 3 -0.28 7.55 -23.52
CA LYS A 3 -0.69 7.27 -22.13
C LYS A 3 -0.21 8.45 -21.27
N ARG A 4 -1.14 9.12 -20.58
CA ARG A 4 -0.78 10.17 -19.62
C ARG A 4 0.04 9.51 -18.53
N ARG A 5 1.11 10.17 -18.10
CA ARG A 5 1.88 9.70 -16.94
C ARG A 5 0.92 9.56 -15.75
N PRO A 6 0.98 8.45 -15.01
CA PRO A 6 0.17 8.29 -13.81
C PRO A 6 0.45 9.42 -12.81
N PRO A 7 -0.53 9.84 -11.99
CA PRO A 7 -0.37 10.93 -11.04
C PRO A 7 0.61 10.61 -9.90
N PHE A 8 0.95 9.33 -9.71
CA PHE A 8 1.97 8.85 -8.78
C PHE A 8 2.76 7.69 -9.39
N GLY A 9 3.93 7.39 -8.85
CA GLY A 9 4.77 6.27 -9.30
C GLY A 9 4.28 4.91 -8.78
N MET A 10 4.86 3.84 -9.33
CA MET A 10 4.53 2.47 -8.93
C MET A 10 4.80 2.24 -7.43
N PRO A 11 3.83 1.74 -6.64
CA PRO A 11 4.05 1.45 -5.22
C PRO A 11 5.16 0.41 -5.00
N ARG A 12 6.03 0.66 -4.02
CA ARG A 12 7.17 -0.19 -3.66
C ARG A 12 7.10 -0.70 -2.23
N SER A 13 6.74 0.16 -1.29
CA SER A 13 6.62 -0.22 0.11
C SER A 13 5.58 0.62 0.85
N ILE A 14 5.09 0.07 1.95
CA ILE A 14 4.09 0.68 2.82
C ILE A 14 4.68 0.79 4.22
N VAL A 15 4.42 1.92 4.87
CA VAL A 15 4.51 2.09 6.31
C VAL A 15 3.11 2.36 6.83
N LEU A 16 2.66 1.57 7.81
CA LEU A 16 1.39 1.73 8.49
C LEU A 16 1.64 2.02 9.96
N LEU A 17 1.00 3.07 10.47
CA LEU A 17 1.16 3.56 11.83
C LEU A 17 -0.19 3.63 12.53
N ALA A 18 -0.29 3.00 13.70
CA ALA A 18 -1.41 3.21 14.61
C ALA A 18 -1.23 4.52 15.37
N THR A 19 -2.25 5.38 15.38
CA THR A 19 -2.30 6.58 16.20
C THR A 19 -3.61 6.63 16.99
N SER A 20 -3.66 7.47 18.03
CA SER A 20 -4.88 7.68 18.81
C SER A 20 -6.05 8.22 17.98
N GLU A 21 -5.76 8.84 16.83
CA GLU A 21 -6.76 9.41 15.94
C GLU A 21 -7.14 8.49 14.76
N GLY A 22 -6.50 7.32 14.64
CA GLY A 22 -6.71 6.40 13.53
C GLY A 22 -5.41 5.86 12.94
N TRP A 23 -5.50 5.38 11.70
CA TRP A 23 -4.39 4.70 11.02
C TRP A 23 -3.78 5.58 9.95
N ARG A 24 -2.49 5.91 10.08
CA ARG A 24 -1.74 6.67 9.07
C ARG A 24 -0.94 5.72 8.19
N HIS A 25 -0.84 6.07 6.91
CA HIS A 25 0.00 5.33 5.98
C HIS A 25 0.95 6.25 5.23
N SER A 26 2.09 5.69 4.85
CA SER A 26 2.99 6.24 3.86
C SER A 26 3.31 5.16 2.84
N VAL A 27 3.09 5.45 1.56
CA VAL A 27 3.44 4.56 0.44
C VAL A 27 4.61 5.17 -0.30
N LEU A 28 5.74 4.46 -0.34
CA LEU A 28 6.90 4.83 -1.12
C LEU A 28 6.75 4.26 -2.53
N THR A 29 7.04 5.06 -3.55
CA THR A 29 7.04 4.64 -4.95
C THR A 29 8.46 4.32 -5.44
N GLU A 30 8.58 3.57 -6.53
CA GLU A 30 9.89 3.25 -7.13
C GLU A 30 10.69 4.49 -7.54
N GLU A 31 10.00 5.58 -7.89
CA GLU A 31 10.60 6.86 -8.28
C GLU A 31 11.05 7.70 -7.05
N GLY A 32 10.89 7.19 -5.83
CA GLY A 32 11.18 7.91 -4.59
C GLY A 32 10.08 8.90 -4.17
N GLY A 33 8.92 8.89 -4.84
CA GLY A 33 7.75 9.64 -4.42
C GLY A 33 7.09 9.02 -3.20
N MET A 34 6.34 9.83 -2.45
CA MET A 34 5.65 9.37 -1.23
C MET A 34 4.20 9.83 -1.21
N LEU A 35 3.27 8.90 -0.97
CA LEU A 35 1.87 9.18 -0.73
C LEU A 35 1.56 8.97 0.74
N CYS A 36 1.18 10.03 1.43
CA CYS A 36 0.85 9.98 2.85
C CYS A 36 -0.65 10.21 3.05
N GLY A 37 -1.24 9.51 4.01
CA GLY A 37 -2.66 9.65 4.29
C GLY A 37 -3.09 9.03 5.61
N ARG A 38 -4.41 9.04 5.81
CA ARG A 38 -5.11 8.34 6.89
C ARG A 38 -6.13 7.40 6.25
N LEU A 39 -6.31 6.21 6.81
CA LEU A 39 -7.43 5.35 6.44
C LEU A 39 -8.72 5.94 7.01
N ALA A 40 -9.54 6.55 6.17
CA ALA A 40 -10.73 7.30 6.60
C ALA A 40 -11.79 6.40 7.24
N ASP A 41 -11.96 5.19 6.71
CA ASP A 41 -13.01 4.25 7.12
C ASP A 41 -12.53 3.18 8.11
N VAL A 42 -11.35 3.37 8.70
CA VAL A 42 -10.77 2.42 9.67
C VAL A 42 -10.63 3.10 11.04
N ALA A 43 -11.39 2.60 12.01
CA ALA A 43 -11.39 3.15 13.37
C ALA A 43 -10.05 2.95 14.08
N ALA A 44 -9.71 3.84 15.01
CA ALA A 44 -8.42 3.80 15.72
C ALA A 44 -8.19 2.52 16.55
N ASN A 45 -9.26 1.88 17.02
CA ASN A 45 -9.22 0.63 17.79
C ASN A 45 -9.37 -0.64 16.94
N THR A 46 -9.34 -0.50 15.61
CA THR A 46 -9.39 -1.64 14.68
C THR A 46 -8.19 -2.57 14.90
N ASP A 47 -8.37 -3.86 14.65
CA ASP A 47 -7.27 -4.81 14.71
C ASP A 47 -6.17 -4.45 13.69
N PRO A 48 -4.87 -4.57 14.02
CA PRO A 48 -3.81 -4.26 13.08
C PRO A 48 -3.89 -5.04 11.77
N ALA A 49 -4.34 -6.30 11.77
CA ALA A 49 -4.46 -7.10 10.56
C ALA A 49 -5.56 -6.55 9.62
N GLU A 50 -6.65 -6.03 10.18
CA GLU A 50 -7.71 -5.38 9.40
C GLU A 50 -7.22 -4.05 8.80
N ALA A 51 -6.47 -3.25 9.56
CA ALA A 51 -5.86 -2.01 9.05
C ALA A 51 -4.82 -2.29 7.96
N GLN A 52 -4.02 -3.36 8.13
CA GLN A 52 -3.09 -3.87 7.11
C GLN A 52 -3.82 -4.29 5.83
N ALA A 53 -4.93 -5.04 5.95
CA ALA A 53 -5.73 -5.43 4.80
C ALA A 53 -6.33 -4.22 4.07
N ALA A 54 -6.84 -3.23 4.82
CA ALA A 54 -7.42 -2.03 4.24
C ALA A 54 -6.40 -1.19 3.44
N VAL A 55 -5.20 -0.95 3.99
CA VAL A 55 -4.16 -0.21 3.27
C VAL A 55 -3.60 -1.03 2.09
N ALA A 56 -3.52 -2.35 2.22
CA ALA A 56 -3.10 -3.23 1.11
C ALA A 56 -4.11 -3.16 -0.05
N ALA A 57 -5.42 -3.26 0.24
CA ALA A 57 -6.46 -3.15 -0.79
C ALA A 57 -6.42 -1.78 -1.50
N MET A 58 -6.19 -0.70 -0.75
CA MET A 58 -5.99 0.63 -1.33
C MET A 58 -4.78 0.65 -2.29
N VAL A 59 -3.63 0.10 -1.87
CA VAL A 59 -2.41 0.07 -2.71
C VAL A 59 -2.59 -0.80 -3.96
N VAL A 60 -3.25 -1.95 -3.83
CA VAL A 60 -3.60 -2.81 -4.97
C VAL A 60 -4.48 -2.06 -5.97
N GLY A 61 -5.51 -1.36 -5.48
CA GLY A 61 -6.37 -0.53 -6.34
C GLY A 61 -5.59 0.58 -7.05
N LEU A 62 -4.70 1.28 -6.34
CA LEU A 62 -3.86 2.33 -6.94
C LEU A 62 -2.91 1.77 -8.01
N ALA A 63 -2.29 0.61 -7.78
CA ALA A 63 -1.43 -0.05 -8.76
C ALA A 63 -2.23 -0.46 -10.00
N HIS A 64 -3.40 -1.08 -9.81
CA HIS A 64 -4.25 -1.51 -10.90
C HIS A 64 -4.79 -0.31 -11.71
N ASP A 65 -5.42 0.67 -11.06
CA ASP A 65 -6.14 1.75 -11.74
C ASP A 65 -5.23 2.72 -12.50
N PHE A 66 -3.98 2.89 -12.04
CA PHE A 66 -3.05 3.87 -12.61
C PHE A 66 -1.86 3.25 -13.35
N HIS A 67 -1.54 1.99 -13.08
CA HIS A 67 -0.41 1.28 -13.71
C HIS A 67 -0.84 0.02 -14.46
N GLU A 68 -2.11 -0.39 -14.41
CA GLU A 68 -2.61 -1.65 -14.99
C GLU A 68 -1.78 -2.86 -14.53
N ALA A 69 -1.33 -2.82 -13.28
CA ALA A 69 -0.46 -3.81 -12.68
C ALA A 69 -1.12 -4.47 -11.47
N ASP A 70 -1.13 -5.79 -11.46
CA ASP A 70 -1.43 -6.58 -10.27
C ASP A 70 -0.22 -6.57 -9.35
N VAL A 71 -0.45 -6.39 -8.04
CA VAL A 71 0.60 -6.36 -7.03
C VAL A 71 0.24 -7.20 -5.83
N ASP A 72 1.24 -7.81 -5.24
CA ASP A 72 1.18 -8.49 -3.95
C ASP A 72 1.77 -7.60 -2.87
N VAL A 73 1.14 -7.60 -1.69
CA VAL A 73 1.61 -6.88 -0.50
C VAL A 73 2.04 -7.89 0.54
N THR A 74 3.32 -7.87 0.91
CA THR A 74 3.89 -8.77 1.92
C THR A 74 4.33 -7.96 3.14
N TRP A 75 3.71 -8.26 4.29
CA TRP A 75 4.04 -7.59 5.55
C TRP A 75 5.30 -8.19 6.18
N ASP A 76 6.20 -7.31 6.59
CA ASP A 76 7.38 -7.67 7.37
C ASP A 76 6.97 -8.05 8.81
N PRO A 77 7.78 -8.86 9.52
CA PRO A 77 7.62 -9.04 10.95
C PRO A 77 7.65 -7.68 11.68
N PRO A 78 6.72 -7.40 12.61
CA PRO A 78 6.64 -6.12 13.29
C PRO A 78 7.93 -5.87 14.09
N ARG A 79 8.57 -4.74 13.82
CA ARG A 79 9.82 -4.34 14.49
C ARG A 79 9.57 -3.47 15.72
N GLU A 80 8.49 -2.69 15.68
CA GLU A 80 8.13 -1.73 16.73
C GLU A 80 6.63 -1.79 16.99
N PRO A 81 6.17 -1.66 18.24
CA PRO A 81 4.75 -1.59 18.55
C PRO A 81 4.07 -0.42 17.82
N GLY A 82 2.93 -0.67 17.18
CA GLY A 82 2.17 0.37 16.49
C GLY A 82 2.72 0.79 15.12
N SER A 83 3.76 0.10 14.61
CA SER A 83 4.36 0.35 13.31
C SER A 83 4.55 -0.95 12.52
N TRP A 84 4.09 -0.96 11.28
CA TRP A 84 4.20 -2.10 10.36
C TRP A 84 4.72 -1.64 9.02
N THR A 85 5.58 -2.46 8.42
CA THR A 85 6.09 -2.23 7.08
C THR A 85 5.70 -3.38 6.15
N ALA A 86 5.46 -3.06 4.89
CA ALA A 86 5.24 -4.05 3.85
C ALA A 86 6.04 -3.74 2.60
N GLN A 87 6.41 -4.78 1.88
CA GLN A 87 6.92 -4.69 0.52
C GLN A 87 5.80 -4.92 -0.48
N VAL A 88 5.84 -4.19 -1.59
CA VAL A 88 4.91 -4.34 -2.71
C VAL A 88 5.69 -4.90 -3.89
N THR A 89 5.21 -5.99 -4.47
CA THR A 89 5.84 -6.64 -5.62
C THR A 89 4.84 -6.82 -6.74
N VAL A 90 5.24 -6.58 -7.98
CA VAL A 90 4.37 -6.85 -9.14
C VAL A 90 4.12 -8.34 -9.24
N ALA A 91 2.85 -8.71 -9.24
CA ALA A 91 2.43 -10.09 -9.44
C ALA A 91 2.82 -10.49 -10.86
N THR A 92 3.78 -11.42 -10.98
CA THR A 92 4.02 -12.06 -12.27
C THR A 92 2.93 -13.09 -12.46
N THR A 93 1.95 -12.81 -13.32
CA THR A 93 1.06 -13.87 -13.81
C THR A 93 1.94 -14.87 -14.56
N PRO A 94 2.04 -16.14 -14.14
CA PRO A 94 2.75 -17.13 -14.93
C PRO A 94 2.08 -17.20 -16.32
N PRO A 95 2.85 -17.29 -17.41
CA PRO A 95 2.25 -17.43 -18.73
C PRO A 95 1.34 -18.66 -18.71
N SER A 96 0.06 -18.45 -19.03
CA SER A 96 -0.88 -19.55 -19.21
C SER A 96 -0.35 -20.45 -20.32
N ALA A 97 -0.10 -21.72 -19.99
CA ALA A 97 0.36 -22.75 -20.91
C ALA A 97 -0.71 -23.12 -21.95
#